data_AF-A0A5D2UPZ9-F1
#
_entry.id   AF-A0A5D2UPZ9-F1
#
_cell.length_a   1.000
_cell.length_b   1.000
_cell.length_c   1.000
_cell.angle_alpha   90.00
_cell.angle_beta   90.00
_cell.angle_gamma   90.00
#
_symmetry.space_group_name_H-M   'P 1'
#
loop_
_entity.id
_entity.type
_entity.pdbx_description
1 polymer ?
#
loop_
_entity_poly.entity_id
_entity_poly.type
_entity_poly.pdbx_seq_one_letter_code
_entity_poly.pdbx_strand_id
1 'polypeptide(L)'
;MGHCWSKFLRIFKCLYGDSKDEEELYSELTGKNVHIITTIQSWEEKLTEATRDGKILVANFSTPWSGPCRSIAPTYGELADKYPSLMFLTVDVDTLAEFSTSWEISATPTFFFIKEGRQVDKFVGADKVQLPKKIAAVAKATRV
;
A
#
# COMPACT_ATOMS: atom_id res chain seq x y z
N MET A 1 27.28 27.15 -37.35
CA MET A 1 27.73 25.75 -37.38
C MET A 1 28.00 25.37 -35.92
N GLY A 2 27.03 24.81 -35.20
CA GLY A 2 26.84 23.35 -35.04
C GLY A 2 27.92 22.81 -34.08
N HIS A 3 27.69 22.10 -32.98
CA HIS A 3 26.55 21.37 -32.39
C HIS A 3 26.76 21.36 -30.85
N CYS A 4 25.73 21.56 -30.02
CA CYS A 4 25.02 20.52 -29.26
C CYS A 4 25.93 19.52 -28.49
N TRP A 5 25.77 19.43 -27.16
CA TRP A 5 25.92 18.26 -26.25
C TRP A 5 26.54 18.61 -24.87
N SER A 6 25.90 19.47 -24.08
CA SER A 6 26.18 19.55 -22.62
C SER A 6 24.96 19.90 -21.77
N LYS A 7 23.75 19.65 -22.30
CA LYS A 7 22.48 19.72 -21.53
C LYS A 7 21.95 18.34 -21.11
N PHE A 8 22.65 17.26 -21.47
CA PHE A 8 22.14 15.89 -21.27
C PHE A 8 22.66 15.20 -19.99
N LEU A 9 23.69 15.75 -19.33
CA LEU A 9 24.28 15.15 -18.13
C LEU A 9 23.86 15.84 -16.82
N ARG A 10 22.72 16.52 -16.83
CA ARG A 10 22.01 16.94 -15.60
C ARG A 10 20.65 16.25 -15.43
N ILE A 11 20.16 15.58 -16.47
CA ILE A 11 18.89 14.84 -16.44
C ILE A 11 19.08 13.43 -15.88
N PHE A 12 20.28 12.86 -15.99
CA PHE A 12 20.54 11.50 -15.52
C PHE A 12 20.80 11.36 -14.01
N LYS A 13 21.06 12.46 -13.29
CA LYS A 13 21.26 12.44 -11.82
C LYS A 13 19.96 12.68 -11.03
N CYS A 14 18.81 12.76 -11.70
CA CYS A 14 17.48 12.81 -11.07
C CYS A 14 16.76 11.46 -11.05
N LEU A 15 17.33 10.39 -11.62
CA LEU A 15 16.67 9.08 -11.70
C LEU A 15 17.14 8.09 -10.63
N TYR A 16 18.17 8.42 -9.86
CA TYR A 16 18.64 7.61 -8.75
C TYR A 16 18.75 8.52 -7.53
N GLY A 17 17.60 8.72 -6.89
CA GLY A 17 17.51 9.25 -5.53
C GLY A 17 18.09 8.22 -4.56
N ASP A 18 18.72 8.72 -3.51
CA ASP A 18 19.38 7.92 -2.48
C ASP A 18 18.36 6.99 -1.80
N SER A 19 18.72 5.73 -1.57
CA SER A 19 17.82 4.69 -1.02
C SER A 19 17.29 5.00 0.38
N LYS A 20 17.86 6.02 1.05
CA LYS A 20 17.45 6.49 2.38
C LYS A 20 16.29 7.48 2.37
N ASP A 21 16.13 8.27 1.30
CA ASP A 21 15.03 9.25 1.21
C ASP A 21 13.69 8.58 0.87
N GLU A 22 13.73 7.40 0.24
CA GLU A 22 12.55 6.67 -0.24
C GLU A 22 11.81 5.91 0.88
N GLU A 23 12.56 5.47 1.89
CA GLU A 23 12.05 4.75 3.07
C GLU A 23 11.40 5.72 4.09
N GLU A 24 11.97 6.92 4.26
CA GLU A 24 11.39 8.01 5.06
C GLU A 24 10.10 8.54 4.40
N LEU A 25 10.10 8.67 3.07
CA LEU A 25 8.93 9.06 2.28
C LEU A 25 7.76 8.06 2.45
N TYR A 26 8.04 6.76 2.60
CA TYR A 26 7.00 5.76 2.90
C TYR A 26 6.36 5.98 4.26
N SER A 27 7.16 6.34 5.26
CA SER A 27 6.69 6.58 6.64
C SER A 27 5.83 7.84 6.76
N GLU A 28 6.07 8.86 5.93
CA GLU A 28 5.21 10.06 5.88
C GLU A 28 3.95 9.85 5.02
N LEU A 29 4.02 9.03 3.97
CA LEU A 29 2.89 8.75 3.08
C LEU A 29 1.91 7.72 3.64
N THR A 30 2.37 6.83 4.52
CA THR A 30 1.52 5.84 5.19
C THR A 30 1.16 6.38 6.58
N GLY A 31 -0.08 6.86 6.73
CA GLY A 31 -0.55 7.46 7.99
C GLY A 31 -0.23 6.61 9.22
N LYS A 32 -0.24 7.22 10.41
CA LYS A 32 0.25 6.62 11.67
C LYS A 32 -0.34 5.23 11.99
N ASN A 33 -1.53 4.93 11.48
CA ASN A 33 -2.25 3.68 11.72
C ASN A 33 -2.10 2.64 10.58
N VAL A 34 -1.14 2.82 9.67
CA VAL A 34 -0.80 1.84 8.63
C VAL A 34 0.46 1.08 9.04
N HIS A 35 0.39 -0.25 9.01
CA HIS A 35 1.57 -1.09 9.27
C HIS A 35 2.26 -1.49 7.97
N ILE A 36 3.57 -1.25 7.89
CA ILE A 36 4.39 -1.66 6.75
C ILE A 36 4.82 -3.12 6.94
N ILE A 37 4.65 -3.92 5.89
CA ILE A 37 4.94 -5.36 5.86
C ILE A 37 6.05 -5.61 4.85
N THR A 38 7.21 -6.03 5.38
CA THR A 38 8.41 -6.37 4.60
C THR A 38 8.81 -7.84 4.75
N THR A 39 8.18 -8.57 5.68
CA THR A 39 8.46 -10.01 5.91
C THR A 39 7.17 -10.80 6.00
N ILE A 40 7.21 -12.07 5.58
CA ILE A 40 6.08 -13.00 5.70
C ILE A 40 5.68 -13.19 7.17
N GLN A 41 6.66 -13.21 8.09
CA GLN A 41 6.39 -13.29 9.51
C GLN A 41 5.53 -12.11 10.00
N SER A 42 5.89 -10.87 9.63
CA SER A 42 5.09 -9.69 10.02
C SER A 42 3.68 -9.70 9.44
N TRP A 43 3.51 -10.27 8.24
CA TRP A 43 2.20 -10.50 7.64
C TRP A 43 1.36 -11.47 8.48
N GLU A 44 1.91 -12.64 8.82
CA GLU A 44 1.22 -13.68 9.60
C GLU A 44 0.86 -13.21 11.01
N GLU A 45 1.76 -12.46 11.66
CA GLU A 45 1.52 -11.84 12.95
C GLU A 45 0.33 -10.88 12.89
N LYS A 46 0.30 -9.99 11.90
CA LYS A 46 -0.81 -9.03 11.73
C LYS A 46 -2.12 -9.68 11.32
N LEU A 47 -2.06 -10.72 10.49
CA LEU A 47 -3.24 -11.50 10.12
C LEU A 47 -3.85 -12.21 11.34
N THR A 48 -3.00 -12.77 12.20
CA THR A 48 -3.40 -13.41 13.45
C THR A 48 -3.97 -12.40 14.45
N GLU A 49 -3.31 -11.24 14.61
CA GLU A 49 -3.78 -10.13 15.43
C GLU A 49 -5.18 -9.66 14.98
N ALA A 50 -5.36 -9.40 13.68
CA ALA A 50 -6.65 -8.98 13.12
C ALA A 50 -7.74 -10.03 13.38
N THR A 51 -7.43 -11.31 13.20
CA THR A 51 -8.38 -12.40 13.42
C THR A 51 -8.77 -12.52 14.90
N ARG A 52 -7.79 -12.45 15.81
CA ARG A 52 -8.02 -12.49 17.26
C ARG A 52 -8.89 -11.31 17.72
N ASP A 53 -8.63 -10.14 17.18
CA ASP A 53 -9.31 -8.90 17.57
C ASP A 53 -10.63 -8.69 16.80
N GLY A 54 -11.03 -9.63 15.93
CA GLY A 54 -12.24 -9.56 15.12
C GLY A 54 -12.24 -8.42 14.09
N LYS A 55 -11.06 -7.92 13.72
CA LYS A 55 -10.90 -6.82 12.77
C LYS A 55 -10.83 -7.33 11.33
N ILE A 56 -11.34 -6.53 10.41
CA ILE A 56 -11.09 -6.73 8.98
C ILE A 56 -9.76 -6.05 8.65
N LEU A 57 -8.89 -6.81 8.00
CA LEU A 57 -7.60 -6.36 7.51
C LEU A 57 -7.76 -5.85 6.08
N VAL A 58 -7.23 -4.66 5.81
CA VAL A 58 -7.13 -4.05 4.48
C VAL A 58 -5.64 -4.06 4.11
N ALA A 59 -5.25 -4.85 3.13
CA ALA A 59 -3.87 -4.96 2.67
C ALA A 59 -3.68 -4.23 1.34
N ASN A 60 -2.79 -3.24 1.31
CA ASN A 60 -2.40 -2.52 0.10
C ASN A 60 -1.07 -3.08 -0.44
N PHE A 61 -1.13 -3.86 -1.51
CA PHE A 61 0.05 -4.30 -2.26
C PHE A 61 0.50 -3.17 -3.19
N SER A 62 1.67 -2.61 -2.91
CA SER A 62 2.12 -1.34 -3.46
C SER A 62 3.62 -1.33 -3.80
N THR A 63 4.05 -0.37 -4.61
CA THR A 63 5.46 -0.05 -4.85
C THR A 63 5.75 1.45 -4.63
N PRO A 64 6.96 1.82 -4.16
CA PRO A 64 7.35 3.22 -3.95
C PRO A 64 7.29 4.08 -5.20
N TRP A 65 7.76 3.50 -6.29
CA TRP A 65 8.09 4.20 -7.52
C TRP A 65 6.90 4.26 -8.48
N SER A 66 5.79 3.56 -8.19
CA SER A 66 4.55 3.66 -8.95
C SER A 66 3.81 4.97 -8.66
N GLY A 67 3.63 5.81 -9.69
CA GLY A 67 2.89 7.06 -9.61
C GLY A 67 1.46 6.90 -9.04
N PRO A 68 0.65 5.93 -9.51
CA PRO A 68 -0.64 5.60 -8.93
C PRO A 68 -0.59 5.28 -7.43
N CYS A 69 0.41 4.50 -6.97
CA CYS A 69 0.60 4.17 -5.56
C CYS A 69 0.85 5.41 -4.70
N ARG A 70 1.79 6.26 -5.11
CA ARG A 70 2.05 7.54 -4.41
C ARG A 70 0.83 8.43 -4.37
N SER A 71 0.02 8.43 -5.43
CA SER A 71 -1.17 9.28 -5.51
C SER A 71 -2.25 8.90 -4.50
N ILE A 72 -2.40 7.61 -4.16
CA ILE A 72 -3.44 7.09 -3.28
C ILE A 72 -2.98 6.94 -1.83
N ALA A 73 -1.67 6.85 -1.57
CA ALA A 73 -1.11 6.62 -0.24
C ALA A 73 -1.62 7.62 0.83
N PRO A 74 -1.67 8.94 0.59
CA PRO A 74 -2.21 9.88 1.58
C PRO A 74 -3.68 9.60 1.93
N THR A 75 -4.50 9.31 0.92
CA THR A 75 -5.91 8.95 1.12
C THR A 75 -6.04 7.64 1.90
N TYR A 76 -5.16 6.66 1.63
CA TYR A 76 -5.13 5.40 2.37
C TYR A 76 -4.75 5.61 3.84
N GLY A 77 -3.76 6.48 4.12
CA GLY A 77 -3.40 6.89 5.47
C GLY A 77 -4.53 7.59 6.23
N GLU A 78 -5.21 8.55 5.60
CA GLU A 78 -6.38 9.22 6.20
C GLU A 78 -7.51 8.23 6.53
N LEU A 79 -7.72 7.22 5.68
CA LEU A 79 -8.70 6.17 5.91
C LEU A 79 -8.30 5.27 7.08
N ALA A 80 -7.01 4.99 7.25
CA ALA A 80 -6.51 4.25 8.41
C ALA A 80 -6.80 4.98 9.72
N ASP A 81 -6.56 6.29 9.75
CA ASP A 81 -6.85 7.13 10.92
C ASP A 81 -8.35 7.24 11.18
N LYS A 82 -9.17 7.29 10.12
CA LYS A 82 -10.63 7.39 10.23
C LYS A 82 -11.31 6.10 10.71
N TYR A 83 -10.74 4.93 10.40
CA TYR A 83 -11.36 3.63 10.67
C TYR A 83 -10.46 2.73 11.53
N PRO A 84 -10.23 3.06 12.81
CA PRO A 84 -9.39 2.26 13.71
C PRO A 84 -9.97 0.87 14.05
N SER A 85 -11.23 0.63 13.69
CA SER A 85 -11.87 -0.70 13.75
C SER A 85 -11.39 -1.65 12.66
N LEU A 86 -10.72 -1.15 11.64
CA LEU A 86 -10.05 -1.94 10.60
C LEU A 86 -8.54 -1.93 10.86
N MET A 87 -7.84 -2.93 10.34
CA MET A 87 -6.38 -2.96 10.35
C MET A 87 -5.85 -2.66 8.96
N PHE A 88 -5.00 -1.64 8.81
CA PHE A 88 -4.46 -1.23 7.52
C PHE A 88 -3.01 -1.67 7.39
N LEU A 89 -2.71 -2.45 6.35
CA LEU A 89 -1.36 -2.90 6.02
C LEU A 89 -0.95 -2.34 4.65
N THR A 90 0.35 -2.07 4.49
CA THR A 90 0.97 -1.88 3.18
C THR A 90 2.04 -2.94 2.99
N VAL A 91 1.94 -3.70 1.91
CA VAL A 91 2.86 -4.76 1.52
C VAL A 91 3.68 -4.25 0.34
N ASP A 92 4.99 -4.21 0.51
CA ASP A 92 5.91 -3.90 -0.59
C ASP A 92 6.05 -5.12 -1.50
N VAL A 93 5.62 -4.99 -2.75
CA VAL A 93 5.64 -6.12 -3.69
C VAL A 93 7.03 -6.47 -4.21
N ASP A 94 7.97 -5.53 -4.20
CA ASP A 94 9.34 -5.77 -4.64
C ASP A 94 10.12 -6.49 -3.53
N THR A 95 9.90 -6.08 -2.29
CA THR A 95 10.50 -6.74 -1.11
C THR A 95 9.95 -8.15 -0.92
N LEU A 96 8.66 -8.36 -1.17
CA LEU A 96 7.96 -9.64 -1.01
C LEU A 96 7.46 -10.17 -2.35
N ALA A 97 8.35 -10.29 -3.34
CA ALA A 97 8.00 -10.65 -4.72
C ALA A 97 7.34 -12.03 -4.86
N GLU A 98 7.90 -13.08 -4.26
CA GLU A 98 7.34 -14.45 -4.32
C GLU A 98 5.97 -14.53 -3.63
N PHE A 99 5.84 -13.88 -2.47
CA PHE A 99 4.58 -13.77 -1.75
C PHE A 99 3.54 -12.96 -2.55
N SER A 100 3.92 -11.85 -3.15
CA SER A 100 3.02 -11.06 -4.00
C SER A 100 2.57 -11.83 -5.24
N THR A 101 3.45 -12.69 -5.78
CA THR A 101 3.10 -13.58 -6.89
C THR A 101 2.03 -14.59 -6.48
N SER A 102 2.12 -15.18 -5.28
CA SER A 102 1.11 -16.12 -4.78
C SER A 102 -0.26 -15.47 -4.51
N TRP A 103 -0.28 -14.16 -4.31
CA TRP A 103 -1.51 -13.34 -4.20
C TRP A 103 -2.05 -12.83 -5.55
N GLU A 104 -1.48 -13.28 -6.67
CA GLU A 104 -1.90 -12.93 -8.03
C GLU A 104 -1.97 -11.40 -8.24
N ILE A 105 -0.94 -10.69 -7.76
CA ILE A 105 -0.80 -9.25 -7.98
C ILE A 105 -0.40 -8.99 -9.43
N SER A 106 -1.35 -8.52 -10.24
CA SER A 106 -1.12 -8.15 -11.65
C SER A 106 -0.91 -6.65 -11.86
N ALA A 107 -1.31 -5.82 -10.90
CA ALA A 107 -1.18 -4.37 -10.95
C ALA A 107 -1.06 -3.79 -9.54
N THR A 108 -0.34 -2.67 -9.41
CA THR A 108 -0.27 -1.90 -8.17
C THR A 108 -0.89 -0.51 -8.36
N PRO A 109 -1.61 0.01 -7.36
CA PRO A 109 -1.93 -0.62 -6.08
C PRO A 109 -3.06 -1.66 -6.22
N THR A 110 -2.98 -2.74 -5.45
CA THR A 110 -4.07 -3.71 -5.27
C THR A 110 -4.40 -3.84 -3.80
N PHE A 111 -5.68 -3.72 -3.47
CA PHE A 111 -6.19 -3.76 -2.11
C PHE A 111 -6.99 -5.06 -1.89
N PHE A 112 -6.66 -5.79 -0.83
CA PHE A 112 -7.43 -6.94 -0.38
C PHE A 112 -8.10 -6.64 0.95
N PHE A 113 -9.33 -7.14 1.09
CA PHE A 113 -10.09 -7.10 2.33
C PHE A 113 -10.16 -8.51 2.87
N ILE A 114 -9.67 -8.71 4.09
CA ILE A 114 -9.49 -10.03 4.69
C ILE A 114 -10.20 -10.04 6.04
N LYS A 115 -11.08 -11.03 6.24
CA LYS A 115 -11.81 -11.26 7.48
C LYS A 115 -11.59 -12.71 7.90
N GLU A 116 -11.18 -12.94 9.14
CA GLU A 116 -10.96 -14.28 9.71
C GLU A 116 -10.04 -15.16 8.83
N GLY A 117 -8.93 -14.57 8.36
CA GLY A 117 -7.97 -15.26 7.50
C GLY A 117 -8.43 -15.50 6.05
N ARG A 118 -9.64 -15.05 5.67
CA ARG A 118 -10.20 -15.25 4.32
C ARG A 118 -10.35 -13.94 3.58
N GLN A 119 -9.96 -13.94 2.30
CA GLN A 119 -10.27 -12.83 1.40
C GLN A 119 -11.78 -12.74 1.22
N VAL A 120 -12.34 -11.57 1.54
CA VAL A 120 -13.76 -11.26 1.34
C VAL A 120 -14.00 -10.32 0.17
N ASP A 121 -12.99 -9.54 -0.21
CA ASP A 121 -13.11 -8.58 -1.32
C ASP A 121 -11.74 -8.19 -1.88
N LYS A 122 -11.72 -7.68 -3.11
CA LYS A 122 -10.55 -7.16 -3.84
C LYS A 122 -10.89 -5.84 -4.51
N PHE A 123 -9.92 -4.94 -4.60
CA PHE A 123 -10.02 -3.69 -5.35
C PHE A 123 -8.68 -3.37 -6.01
N VAL A 124 -8.69 -3.04 -7.29
CA VAL A 124 -7.46 -2.81 -8.07
C VAL A 124 -7.47 -1.37 -8.59
N GLY A 125 -6.34 -0.67 -8.43
CA GLY A 125 -6.14 0.68 -8.93
C GLY A 125 -6.25 1.79 -7.88
N ALA A 126 -5.90 3.00 -8.30
CA ALA A 126 -5.76 4.18 -7.44
C ALA A 126 -6.95 5.16 -7.57
N ASP A 127 -8.18 4.67 -7.38
CA ASP A 127 -9.38 5.52 -7.44
C ASP A 127 -9.69 6.15 -6.07
N LYS A 128 -9.49 7.47 -5.98
CA LYS A 128 -9.70 8.28 -4.76
C LYS A 128 -11.18 8.41 -4.33
N VAL A 129 -12.12 7.97 -5.15
CA VAL A 129 -13.56 8.03 -4.86
C VAL A 129 -14.09 6.64 -4.51
N GLN A 130 -13.71 5.62 -5.28
CA GLN A 130 -14.22 4.26 -5.08
C GLN A 130 -13.60 3.56 -3.87
N LEU A 131 -12.30 3.73 -3.64
CA LEU A 131 -11.61 3.10 -2.50
C LEU A 131 -12.21 3.54 -1.15
N PRO A 132 -12.37 4.84 -0.85
CA PRO A 132 -13.04 5.27 0.38
C PRO A 132 -14.47 4.75 0.54
N LYS A 133 -15.25 4.69 -0.55
CA LYS A 133 -16.62 4.16 -0.52
C LYS A 133 -16.64 2.69 -0.13
N LYS A 134 -15.74 1.88 -0.71
CA LYS A 134 -15.63 0.46 -0.39
C LYS A 134 -15.19 0.24 1.05
N ILE A 135 -14.16 0.95 1.52
CA ILE A 135 -13.72 0.87 2.93
C ILE A 135 -14.83 1.29 3.90
N ALA A 136 -15.57 2.37 3.59
CA ALA A 136 -16.70 2.79 4.41
C ALA A 136 -17.82 1.73 4.49
N ALA A 137 -18.11 1.05 3.37
CA ALA A 137 -19.07 -0.04 3.33
C ALA A 137 -18.62 -1.24 4.19
N VAL A 138 -17.35 -1.63 4.08
CA VAL A 138 -16.74 -2.70 4.87
C VAL A 138 -16.75 -2.35 6.37
N ALA A 139 -16.34 -1.13 6.74
CA ALA A 139 -16.35 -0.67 8.12
C ALA A 139 -17.76 -0.69 8.75
N LYS A 140 -18.80 -0.41 7.95
CA LYS A 140 -20.19 -0.51 8.40
C LYS A 140 -20.60 -1.97 8.64
N ALA A 141 -20.13 -2.91 7.81
CA ALA A 141 -20.44 -4.33 7.94
C ALA A 141 -19.78 -4.98 9.17
N THR A 142 -18.69 -4.42 9.70
CA THR A 142 -18.04 -4.91 10.93
C THR A 142 -18.80 -4.57 12.22
N ARG A 143 -19.73 -3.60 12.18
CA ARG A 143 -20.45 -3.09 13.37
C ARG A 143 -21.76 -3.83 13.68
N VAL A 144 -22.03 -4.95 13.02
CA VAL A 144 -23.27 -5.72 13.15
C VAL A 144 -23.00 -7.06 13.82
#